data_AF-A0A951CC16-F1
#
_entry.id   AF-A0A951CC16-F1
#
_cell.length_a   1.000
_cell.length_b   1.000
_cell.length_c   1.000
_cell.angle_alpha   90.00
_cell.angle_beta   90.00
_cell.angle_gamma   90.00
#
_symmetry.space_group_name_H-M   'P 1'
#
loop_
_entity.id
_entity.type
_entity.pdbx_description
1 polymer ?
#
loop_
_entity_poly.entity_id
_entity_poly.type
_entity_poly.pdbx_seq_one_letter_code
_entity_poly.pdbx_strand_id
1 'polypeptide(L)'
;TIWMDGRVHPPDIAPHTWMGFSTGRWDGDVLTVSTTHIKQGWIRRNGLPQSDQATLTEHFIRHGNYMTHVSVLTDPVYLTEPLVKSEDFTYVIQNGANWLYPCEEVEEIAGRPRGAVPNYLPGKNPFVNEFAGKYHVPVAAALGGAETMYPEYEKKLKEDGK
;
A
#
# COMPACT_ATOMS: atom_id res chain seq x y z
N THR A 1 -9.87 -7.62 -14.35
CA THR A 1 -11.30 -7.96 -14.37
C THR A 1 -11.66 -8.64 -13.08
N ILE A 2 -12.81 -8.30 -12.49
CA ILE A 2 -13.31 -8.95 -11.27
C ILE A 2 -14.55 -9.78 -11.66
N TRP A 3 -14.50 -11.08 -11.44
CA TRP A 3 -15.63 -11.98 -11.71
C TRP A 3 -16.56 -12.04 -10.49
N MET A 4 -17.83 -11.71 -10.67
CA MET A 4 -18.83 -11.63 -9.59
C MET A 4 -19.82 -12.80 -9.57
N ASP A 5 -19.60 -13.82 -10.42
CA ASP A 5 -20.54 -14.92 -10.67
C ASP A 5 -20.26 -16.17 -9.81
N GLY A 6 -19.41 -16.04 -8.79
CA GLY A 6 -19.09 -17.13 -7.86
C GLY A 6 -18.28 -18.28 -8.48
N ARG A 7 -17.67 -18.07 -9.66
CA ARG A 7 -16.80 -19.09 -10.27
C ARG A 7 -15.60 -19.40 -9.38
N VAL A 8 -15.15 -20.65 -9.43
CA VAL A 8 -13.95 -21.08 -8.72
C VAL A 8 -12.69 -20.47 -9.34
N HIS A 9 -11.67 -20.25 -8.52
CA HIS A 9 -10.36 -19.88 -9.02
C HIS A 9 -9.76 -21.02 -9.86
N PRO A 10 -8.91 -20.70 -10.85
CA PRO A 10 -8.18 -21.72 -11.61
C PRO A 10 -7.35 -22.63 -10.69
N PRO A 11 -7.02 -23.86 -11.13
CA PRO A 11 -6.09 -24.72 -10.39
C PRO A 11 -4.67 -24.16 -10.45
N ASP A 12 -3.83 -24.48 -9.46
CA ASP A 12 -2.46 -23.94 -9.29
C ASP A 12 -1.54 -24.07 -10.53
N ILE A 13 -1.82 -25.02 -11.43
CA ILE A 13 -1.07 -25.22 -12.67
C ILE A 13 -1.46 -24.25 -13.80
N ALA A 14 -2.51 -23.45 -13.60
CA ALA A 14 -3.01 -22.54 -14.61
C ALA A 14 -2.00 -21.41 -14.85
N PRO A 15 -1.90 -20.86 -16.08
CA PRO A 15 -0.95 -19.79 -16.37
C PRO A 15 -1.18 -18.54 -15.53
N HIS A 16 -0.11 -18.01 -14.95
CA HIS A 16 -0.15 -16.75 -14.21
C HIS A 16 -0.13 -15.56 -15.17
N THR A 17 -0.92 -14.53 -14.85
CA THR A 17 -0.95 -13.28 -15.63
C THR A 17 -0.49 -12.10 -14.78
N TRP A 18 -0.14 -10.98 -15.41
CA TRP A 18 0.26 -9.76 -14.69
C TRP A 18 -0.83 -9.23 -13.76
N MET A 19 -2.10 -9.41 -14.12
CA MET A 19 -3.25 -8.94 -13.31
C MET A 19 -3.83 -10.05 -12.42
N GLY A 20 -3.32 -11.27 -12.52
CA GLY A 20 -3.89 -12.44 -11.85
C GLY A 20 -5.30 -12.80 -12.33
N PHE A 21 -5.99 -13.55 -11.48
CA PHE A 21 -7.39 -13.93 -11.63
C PHE A 21 -8.15 -13.51 -10.38
N SER A 22 -9.11 -12.59 -10.55
CA SER A 22 -9.86 -12.00 -9.44
C SER A 22 -11.32 -12.45 -9.42
N THR A 23 -11.80 -12.87 -8.27
CA THR A 23 -13.24 -13.03 -8.00
C THR A 23 -13.66 -12.09 -6.88
N GLY A 24 -14.89 -11.58 -6.96
CA GLY A 24 -15.44 -10.66 -5.98
C GLY A 24 -16.75 -11.16 -5.40
N ARG A 25 -17.01 -10.78 -4.14
CA ARG A 25 -18.28 -10.99 -3.46
C ARG A 25 -18.61 -9.78 -2.59
N TRP A 26 -19.89 -9.54 -2.38
CA TRP A 26 -20.36 -8.53 -1.45
C TRP A 26 -20.55 -9.15 -0.07
N ASP A 27 -19.89 -8.57 0.93
CA ASP A 27 -20.05 -8.88 2.35
C ASP A 27 -20.70 -7.63 3.00
N GLY A 28 -22.04 -7.53 2.90
CA GLY A 28 -22.76 -6.29 3.22
C GLY A 28 -22.43 -5.18 2.22
N ASP A 29 -21.96 -4.03 2.71
CA ASP A 29 -21.56 -2.87 1.89
C ASP A 29 -20.09 -2.92 1.45
N VAL A 30 -19.39 -4.03 1.71
CA VAL A 30 -17.98 -4.22 1.36
C VAL A 30 -17.87 -5.15 0.17
N LEU A 31 -17.20 -4.70 -0.89
CA LEU A 31 -16.79 -5.58 -1.99
C LEU A 31 -15.44 -6.20 -1.63
N THR A 32 -15.46 -7.49 -1.32
CA THR A 32 -14.26 -8.29 -1.07
C THR A 32 -13.84 -8.97 -2.36
N VAL A 33 -12.60 -8.74 -2.79
CA VAL A 33 -12.00 -9.32 -4.01
C VAL A 33 -10.82 -10.20 -3.62
N SER A 34 -10.81 -11.44 -4.09
CA SER A 34 -9.67 -12.34 -3.96
C SER A 34 -8.99 -12.50 -5.31
N THR A 35 -7.67 -12.34 -5.35
CA THR A 35 -6.85 -12.45 -6.56
C THR A 35 -5.73 -13.46 -6.35
N THR A 36 -5.61 -14.43 -7.28
CA THR A 36 -4.52 -15.41 -7.33
C THR A 36 -3.92 -15.49 -8.74
N HIS A 37 -3.00 -16.43 -8.99
CA HIS A 37 -2.34 -16.60 -10.30
C HIS A 37 -1.65 -15.34 -10.80
N ILE A 38 -1.10 -14.55 -9.87
CA ILE A 38 -0.37 -13.33 -10.16
C ILE A 38 1.04 -13.73 -10.61
N LYS A 39 1.51 -13.14 -11.71
CA LYS A 39 2.88 -13.38 -12.16
C LYS A 39 3.88 -12.79 -11.16
N GLN A 40 5.03 -13.43 -11.01
CA GLN A 40 6.14 -12.90 -10.21
C GLN A 40 6.49 -11.46 -10.63
N GLY A 41 6.75 -10.61 -9.65
CA GLY A 41 7.04 -9.19 -9.86
C GLY A 41 7.59 -8.49 -8.63
N TRP A 42 7.19 -7.23 -8.44
CA TRP A 42 7.61 -6.40 -7.32
C TRP A 42 6.43 -5.64 -6.73
N ILE A 43 6.27 -5.71 -5.41
CA ILE A 43 5.20 -5.05 -4.64
C ILE A 43 5.37 -3.53 -4.66
N ARG A 44 6.62 -3.06 -4.70
CA ARG A 44 6.98 -1.64 -4.75
C ARG A 44 8.21 -1.44 -5.64
N ARG A 45 8.31 -0.25 -6.25
CA ARG A 45 9.47 0.15 -7.07
C ARG A 45 10.81 0.14 -6.31
N ASN A 46 10.78 0.22 -4.98
CA ASN A 46 11.97 0.17 -4.14
C ASN A 46 12.51 -1.25 -3.91
N GLY A 47 11.97 -2.27 -4.60
CA GLY A 47 12.63 -3.57 -4.72
C GLY A 47 12.08 -4.68 -3.84
N LEU A 48 10.92 -4.53 -3.19
CA LEU A 48 10.28 -5.64 -2.47
C LEU A 48 9.69 -6.64 -3.50
N PRO A 49 10.28 -7.85 -3.67
CA PRO A 49 9.81 -8.81 -4.65
C PRO A 49 8.47 -9.42 -4.24
N GLN A 50 7.75 -9.93 -5.24
CA GLN A 50 6.51 -10.68 -5.10
C GLN A 50 6.67 -12.00 -5.86
N SER A 51 6.46 -13.13 -5.20
CA SER A 51 6.48 -14.46 -5.79
C SER A 51 5.20 -14.75 -6.59
N ASP A 52 5.23 -15.79 -7.40
CA ASP A 52 4.04 -16.32 -8.07
C ASP A 52 3.05 -16.98 -7.10
N GLN A 53 3.46 -17.29 -5.87
CA GLN A 53 2.59 -17.82 -4.80
C GLN A 53 1.84 -16.71 -4.03
N ALA A 54 2.01 -15.45 -4.42
CA ALA A 54 1.34 -14.35 -3.77
C ALA A 54 -0.18 -14.38 -4.01
N THR A 55 -0.93 -14.11 -2.95
CA THR A 55 -2.38 -13.96 -2.95
C THR A 55 -2.75 -12.58 -2.44
N LEU A 56 -3.73 -11.96 -3.08
CA LEU A 56 -4.16 -10.60 -2.75
C LEU A 56 -5.64 -10.62 -2.41
N THR A 57 -5.98 -10.12 -1.22
CA THR A 57 -7.37 -9.86 -0.83
C THR A 57 -7.56 -8.36 -0.71
N GLU A 58 -8.55 -7.82 -1.40
CA GLU A 58 -8.87 -6.39 -1.43
C GLU A 58 -10.29 -6.17 -0.90
N HIS A 59 -10.47 -5.14 -0.08
CA HIS A 59 -11.76 -4.69 0.40
C HIS A 59 -12.00 -3.27 -0.08
N PHE A 60 -13.05 -3.10 -0.89
CA PHE A 60 -13.50 -1.80 -1.36
C PHE A 60 -14.74 -1.39 -0.58
N ILE A 61 -14.65 -0.27 0.13
CA ILE A 61 -15.68 0.23 1.02
C ILE A 61 -16.01 1.66 0.58
N ARG A 62 -17.27 1.93 0.23
CA ARG A 62 -17.69 3.26 -0.23
C ARG A 62 -18.42 4.01 0.87
N HIS A 63 -17.94 5.21 1.18
CA HIS A 63 -18.50 6.14 2.15
C HIS A 63 -18.92 7.45 1.45
N GLY A 64 -20.08 7.44 0.78
CA GLY A 64 -20.56 8.59 0.01
C GLY A 64 -19.62 8.96 -1.14
N ASN A 65 -18.85 10.04 -0.99
CA ASN A 65 -17.85 10.50 -1.95
C ASN A 65 -16.44 9.97 -1.67
N TYR A 66 -16.23 9.23 -0.59
CA TYR A 66 -14.97 8.58 -0.27
C TYR A 66 -15.04 7.09 -0.57
N MET A 67 -13.91 6.49 -0.92
CA MET A 67 -13.75 5.06 -1.03
C MET A 67 -12.48 4.65 -0.29
N THR A 68 -12.63 3.81 0.72
CA THR A 68 -11.51 3.17 1.40
C THR A 68 -11.21 1.87 0.68
N HIS A 69 -9.95 1.68 0.32
CA HIS A 69 -9.42 0.47 -0.27
C HIS A 69 -8.39 -0.13 0.68
N VAL A 70 -8.68 -1.32 1.20
CA VAL A 70 -7.74 -2.09 2.01
C VAL A 70 -7.23 -3.25 1.17
N SER A 71 -5.92 -3.36 1.01
CA SER A 71 -5.27 -4.48 0.34
C SER A 71 -4.46 -5.29 1.34
N VAL A 72 -4.59 -6.61 1.27
CA VAL A 72 -3.90 -7.59 2.11
C VAL A 72 -3.18 -8.55 1.18
N LEU A 73 -1.87 -8.38 1.06
CA LEU A 73 -1.02 -9.24 0.23
C LEU A 73 -0.32 -10.27 1.11
N THR A 74 -0.53 -11.55 0.82
CA THR A 74 0.17 -12.66 1.49
C THR A 74 1.08 -13.34 0.49
N ASP A 75 2.37 -13.46 0.82
CA ASP A 75 3.38 -14.13 0.01
C ASP A 75 4.32 -14.94 0.92
N PRO A 76 4.16 -16.27 1.00
CA PRO A 76 4.94 -17.10 1.91
C PRO A 76 6.44 -17.17 1.56
N VAL A 77 6.83 -16.74 0.36
CA VAL A 77 8.24 -16.80 -0.09
C VAL A 77 9.01 -15.57 0.37
N TYR A 78 8.41 -14.38 0.32
CA TYR A 78 9.11 -13.11 0.56
C TYR A 78 8.60 -12.32 1.76
N LEU A 79 7.40 -12.62 2.27
CA LEU A 79 6.82 -11.91 3.40
C LEU A 79 6.68 -12.88 4.58
N THR A 80 7.15 -12.45 5.75
CA THR A 80 6.98 -13.22 6.99
C THR A 80 5.54 -13.19 7.49
N GLU A 81 4.79 -12.17 7.11
CA GLU A 81 3.40 -11.90 7.51
C GLU A 81 2.69 -11.13 6.38
N PRO A 82 1.34 -11.08 6.36
CA PRO A 82 0.62 -10.33 5.34
C PRO A 82 0.98 -8.83 5.34
N LEU A 83 1.20 -8.27 4.15
CA LEU A 83 1.38 -6.84 3.97
C LEU A 83 0.01 -6.18 3.79
N VAL A 84 -0.41 -5.42 4.79
CA VAL A 84 -1.67 -4.66 4.77
C VAL A 84 -1.40 -3.21 4.38
N LYS A 85 -2.18 -2.68 3.43
CA LYS A 85 -2.21 -1.25 3.11
C LYS A 85 -3.64 -0.76 3.05
N SER A 86 -3.89 0.42 3.62
CA SER A 86 -5.15 1.14 3.48
C SER A 86 -4.90 2.44 2.73
N GLU A 87 -5.75 2.72 1.75
CA GLU A 87 -5.71 3.93 0.94
C GLU A 87 -7.13 4.49 0.83
N ASP A 88 -7.26 5.81 0.93
CA ASP A 88 -8.54 6.50 0.79
C ASP A 88 -8.55 7.32 -0.50
N PHE A 89 -9.58 7.07 -1.31
CA PHE A 89 -9.83 7.78 -2.55
C PHE A 89 -10.98 8.76 -2.34
N THR A 90 -10.79 10.00 -2.77
CA THR A 90 -11.87 11.00 -2.82
C THR A 90 -12.39 11.09 -4.24
N TYR A 91 -13.72 11.03 -4.40
CA TYR A 91 -14.36 11.18 -5.69
C TYR A 91 -14.16 12.61 -6.23
N VAL A 92 -13.42 12.73 -7.32
CA VAL A 92 -13.18 14.01 -8.00
C VAL A 92 -14.26 14.21 -9.06
N ILE A 93 -15.11 15.22 -8.85
CA ILE A 93 -16.24 15.54 -9.73
C ILE A 93 -15.78 16.36 -10.96
N GLN A 94 -14.68 17.10 -10.84
CA GLN A 94 -14.13 17.89 -11.95
C GLN A 94 -13.34 17.01 -12.93
N ASN A 95 -13.85 16.88 -14.15
CA ASN A 95 -13.14 16.25 -15.26
C ASN A 95 -11.90 17.11 -15.60
N GLY A 96 -10.71 16.52 -15.64
CA GLY A 96 -9.46 17.23 -15.95
C GLY A 96 -8.60 17.68 -14.76
N ALA A 97 -8.90 17.23 -13.53
CA ALA A 97 -8.05 17.49 -12.36
C ALA A 97 -6.66 16.80 -12.39
N ASN A 98 -6.41 15.95 -13.39
CA ASN A 98 -5.07 15.53 -13.74
C ASN A 98 -4.36 16.75 -14.34
N TRP A 99 -3.92 17.66 -13.47
CA TRP A 99 -3.07 18.76 -13.86
C TRP A 99 -1.90 18.15 -14.63
N LEU A 100 -1.76 18.53 -15.89
CA LEU A 100 -0.54 18.27 -16.63
C LEU A 100 0.54 19.00 -15.85
N TYR A 101 1.24 18.29 -14.95
CA TYR A 101 2.48 18.81 -14.41
C TYR A 101 3.35 19.08 -15.63
N PRO A 102 3.73 20.34 -15.91
CA PRO A 102 4.76 20.56 -16.91
C PRO A 102 5.93 19.67 -16.49
N CYS A 103 6.35 18.75 -17.36
CA CYS A 103 7.50 17.89 -17.12
C CYS A 103 8.80 18.71 -17.20
N GLU A 104 8.81 19.86 -16.54
CA GLU A 104 9.95 20.73 -16.39
C GLU A 104 10.70 20.27 -15.13
N GLU A 105 12.00 20.07 -15.30
CA GLU A 105 12.89 19.91 -14.17
C GLU A 105 12.85 21.20 -13.34
N VAL A 106 12.34 21.10 -12.12
CA VAL A 106 12.42 22.17 -11.13
C VAL A 106 13.48 21.82 -10.11
N GLU A 107 14.37 22.77 -9.81
CA GLU A 107 15.30 22.64 -8.69
C GLU A 107 14.52 22.89 -7.39
N GLU A 108 13.98 21.81 -6.79
CA GLU A 108 13.12 21.88 -5.60
C GLU A 108 13.83 22.47 -4.36
N ILE A 109 15.16 22.53 -4.37
CA ILE A 109 15.96 23.03 -3.25
C ILE A 109 16.87 24.17 -3.70
N ALA A 110 16.38 25.40 -3.53
CA ALA A 110 17.15 26.60 -3.79
C ALA A 110 18.41 26.65 -2.89
N GLY A 111 19.58 26.93 -3.49
CA GLY A 111 20.83 27.16 -2.78
C GLY A 111 21.81 25.98 -2.74
N ARG A 112 21.59 24.92 -3.53
CA ARG A 112 22.55 23.82 -3.67
C ARG A 112 23.46 23.98 -4.90
N PRO A 113 24.68 23.44 -4.87
CA PRO A 113 25.51 23.39 -6.07
C PRO A 113 24.88 22.50 -7.16
N ARG A 114 24.99 22.92 -8.41
CA ARG A 114 24.52 22.15 -9.57
C ARG A 114 25.10 20.73 -9.55
N GLY A 115 24.24 19.73 -9.65
CA GLY A 115 24.63 18.30 -9.65
C GLY A 115 24.70 17.65 -8.26
N ALA A 116 24.44 18.39 -7.18
CA ALA A 116 24.40 17.84 -5.83
C ALA A 116 23.05 17.12 -5.57
N VAL A 117 23.08 15.78 -5.59
CA VAL A 117 21.90 14.95 -5.23
C VAL A 117 21.81 14.86 -3.70
N PRO A 118 20.68 15.28 -3.08
CA PRO A 118 20.45 15.06 -1.65
C PRO A 118 20.59 13.58 -1.30
N ASN A 119 21.50 13.24 -0.39
CA ASN A 119 21.58 11.91 0.18
C ASN A 119 21.91 11.97 1.67
N TYR A 120 21.38 11.00 2.41
CA TYR A 120 21.78 10.74 3.78
C TYR A 120 22.38 9.34 3.83
N LEU A 121 23.48 9.18 4.57
CA LEU A 121 23.98 7.85 4.90
C LEU A 121 22.92 7.11 5.75
N PRO A 122 22.91 5.77 5.75
CA PRO A 122 22.03 4.99 6.62
C PRO A 122 22.11 5.48 8.07
N GLY A 123 20.95 5.77 8.67
CA GLY A 123 20.85 6.29 10.04
C GLY A 123 21.22 7.77 10.23
N LYS A 124 21.53 8.51 9.16
CA LYS A 124 21.88 9.96 9.22
C LYS A 124 20.79 10.88 8.67
N ASN A 125 19.62 10.35 8.32
CA ASN A 125 18.51 11.17 7.85
C ASN A 125 17.87 11.94 9.03
N PRO A 126 17.94 13.27 9.07
CA PRO A 126 17.39 14.07 10.18
C PRO A 126 15.85 14.14 10.16
N PHE A 127 15.21 13.81 9.03
CA PHE A 127 13.78 13.97 8.83
C PHE A 127 12.96 12.72 9.17
N VAL A 128 13.60 11.65 9.66
CA VAL A 128 12.93 10.37 10.00
C VAL A 128 11.77 10.58 10.98
N ASN A 129 11.90 11.55 11.90
CA ASN A 129 10.90 11.83 12.93
C ASN A 129 9.99 13.01 12.60
N GLU A 130 10.14 13.66 11.44
CA GLU A 130 9.42 14.90 11.11
C GLU A 130 7.91 14.68 11.09
N PHE A 131 7.44 13.64 10.39
CA PHE A 131 6.02 13.28 10.31
C PHE A 131 5.44 12.94 11.69
N ALA A 132 6.15 12.10 12.45
CA ALA A 132 5.75 11.67 13.78
C ALA A 132 5.59 12.88 14.73
N GLY A 133 6.57 13.78 14.72
CA GLY A 133 6.54 15.02 15.50
C GLY A 133 5.43 15.98 15.07
N LYS A 134 5.20 16.13 13.76
CA LYS A 134 4.18 17.02 13.21
C LYS A 134 2.76 16.58 13.53
N TYR A 135 2.47 15.29 13.48
CA TYR A 135 1.13 14.74 13.69
C TYR A 135 0.92 14.13 15.07
N HIS A 136 1.92 14.26 15.97
CA HIS A 136 1.88 13.72 17.33
C HIS A 136 1.57 12.21 17.36
N VAL A 137 2.14 11.46 16.40
CA VAL A 137 2.02 10.00 16.36
C VAL A 137 3.35 9.36 16.78
N PRO A 138 3.34 8.22 17.49
CA PRO A 138 4.58 7.56 17.89
C PRO A 138 5.46 7.19 16.69
N VAL A 139 6.77 7.38 16.83
CA VAL A 139 7.74 7.15 15.74
C VAL A 139 7.68 5.70 15.23
N ALA A 140 7.58 4.72 16.14
CA ALA A 140 7.45 3.33 15.76
C ALA A 140 6.18 3.08 14.92
N ALA A 141 5.05 3.69 15.27
CA ALA A 141 3.80 3.61 14.49
C ALA A 141 3.94 4.29 13.12
N ALA A 142 4.63 5.43 13.04
CA ALA A 142 4.83 6.18 11.79
C ALA A 142 5.79 5.47 10.82
N LEU A 143 6.84 4.81 11.34
CA LEU A 143 7.77 4.03 10.52
C LEU A 143 7.19 2.66 10.14
N GLY A 144 6.18 2.20 10.87
CA GLY A 144 5.49 0.94 10.65
C GLY A 144 6.32 -0.28 11.04
N GLY A 145 5.87 -1.45 10.59
CA GLY A 145 6.49 -2.74 10.86
C GLY A 145 5.47 -3.78 11.31
N ALA A 146 5.89 -5.04 11.32
CA ALA A 146 5.09 -6.20 11.71
C ALA A 146 4.32 -5.98 13.02
N GLU A 147 5.02 -5.63 14.10
CA GLU A 147 4.40 -5.44 15.42
C GLU A 147 3.29 -4.38 15.44
N THR A 148 3.44 -3.33 14.63
CA THR A 148 2.49 -2.20 14.61
C THR A 148 1.17 -2.51 13.93
N MET A 149 1.09 -3.65 13.23
CA MET A 149 -0.11 -4.11 12.53
C MET A 149 -1.13 -4.78 13.47
N TYR A 150 -0.67 -5.26 14.63
CA TYR A 150 -1.47 -6.10 15.51
C TYR A 150 -2.27 -5.29 16.55
N PRO A 151 -3.51 -5.69 16.90
CA PRO A 151 -4.33 -4.99 17.91
C PRO A 151 -3.64 -4.83 19.27
N GLU A 152 -2.74 -5.75 19.62
CA GLU A 152 -1.93 -5.69 20.84
C GLU A 152 -1.04 -4.44 20.90
N TYR A 153 -0.66 -3.88 19.75
CA TYR A 153 0.10 -2.65 19.68
C TYR A 153 -0.65 -1.46 20.29
N GLU A 154 -1.99 -1.47 20.29
CA GLU A 154 -2.78 -0.45 20.99
C GLU A 154 -2.48 -0.39 22.50
N LYS A 155 -2.10 -1.52 23.11
CA LYS A 155 -1.71 -1.53 24.53
C LYS A 155 -0.37 -0.82 24.72
N LYS A 156 0.60 -1.08 23.83
CA LYS A 156 1.89 -0.35 23.83
C LYS A 156 1.67 1.14 23.62
N LEU A 157 0.78 1.54 22.71
CA LEU A 157 0.43 2.94 22.49
C LEU A 157 -0.17 3.62 23.74
N LYS A 158 -0.97 2.89 24.52
CA LYS A 158 -1.56 3.39 25.79
C LYS A 158 -0.53 3.46 26.92
N GLU A 159 0.42 2.53 26.96
CA GLU A 159 1.53 2.51 27.93
C GLU A 159 2.57 3.61 27.64
N ASP A 160 2.85 3.86 26.36
CA ASP A 160 3.71 4.95 25.88
C ASP A 160 3.02 6.32 25.97
N GLY A 161 1.69 6.34 26.16
CA GLY A 161 0.84 7.51 26.32
C GLY A 161 1.01 8.20 27.68
N LYS A 162 1.98 9.10 27.74
CA LYS A 162 1.74 10.43 28.33
C LYS A 162 0.90 11.27 27.38
#